data_AF-A0A3M3GL86-F1
#
_entry.id   AF-A0A3M3GL86-F1
#
_cell.length_a   1.000
_cell.length_b   1.000
_cell.length_c   1.000
_cell.angle_alpha   90.00
_cell.angle_beta   90.00
_cell.angle_gamma   90.00
#
_symmetry.space_group_name_H-M   'P 1'
#
loop_
_entity.id
_entity.type
_entity.pdbx_description
1 polymer ?
#
loop_
_entity_poly.entity_id
_entity_poly.type
_entity_poly.pdbx_seq_one_letter_code
_entity_poly.pdbx_strand_id
1 'polypeptide(L)'
;MNRDCLSMSKKSRSKIWFLAHSWLALPIWFFVLIVCVTGTLAVISKEIMWLANPEMRDNRPSDDAQRMSFEQIRATIERNEPDLIVGTIMQPDGDYFALSVFVTYPDGRSVPAYVNPYTGVIQGLTPSFDFRRFTRALHGWWLVPFTNGYSWGWYLVSILGLPLLASLVTGLVVYKKFWRGFFKPVRFSQGPRIYWGDLHRLSGVWSIWFIAVISITGTWFLIQAILGDNQISISSKSQVASIIPHSAVPLTADGRPAPTISLEKAVEIAKERIPGLEASFITPPFNAYSNMQVGGRSWYPLMFQTAEINPYSGEIAASHLLSDRNKLEFVTESMRPLHTGDFGGIWIKLIWAFFGLLLSMMVLSGLLIWSKRTALATLNALKRESRTSPATFTPASTPDTTRSPLATRTPENSL
;
A
#
# COMPACT_ATOMS: atom_id res chain seq x y z
N MET A 1 -18.53 -31.42 -42.83
CA MET A 1 -18.03 -30.05 -42.58
C MET A 1 -17.90 -29.81 -41.08
N ASN A 2 -16.72 -29.36 -40.62
CA ASN A 2 -16.47 -28.66 -39.34
C ASN A 2 -16.39 -29.42 -38.00
N ARG A 3 -15.47 -30.40 -37.86
CA ARG A 3 -14.80 -30.64 -36.57
C ARG A 3 -13.39 -30.05 -36.50
N ASP A 4 -12.70 -29.94 -37.63
CA ASP A 4 -11.31 -29.44 -37.67
C ASP A 4 -11.18 -27.91 -37.58
N CYS A 5 -12.18 -27.16 -38.05
CA CYS A 5 -12.19 -25.69 -37.96
C CYS A 5 -12.34 -25.19 -36.49
N LEU A 6 -13.01 -25.97 -35.62
CA LEU A 6 -13.14 -25.65 -34.19
C LEU A 6 -11.85 -25.95 -33.40
N SER A 7 -10.99 -26.84 -33.89
CA SER A 7 -9.72 -27.24 -33.27
C SER A 7 -8.61 -26.19 -33.46
N MET A 8 -8.47 -25.64 -34.67
CA MET A 8 -7.52 -24.56 -34.97
C MET A 8 -7.80 -23.27 -34.18
N SER A 9 -9.08 -23.01 -33.86
CA SER A 9 -9.53 -21.85 -33.08
C SER A 9 -9.15 -21.91 -31.59
N LYS A 10 -9.14 -23.10 -30.96
CA LYS A 10 -8.81 -23.23 -29.52
C LYS A 10 -7.31 -23.20 -29.25
N LYS A 11 -6.48 -23.84 -30.10
CA LYS A 11 -5.01 -23.82 -29.96
C LYS A 11 -4.43 -22.42 -30.21
N SER A 12 -4.97 -21.67 -31.18
CA SER A 12 -4.56 -20.29 -31.46
C SER A 12 -4.86 -19.34 -30.30
N ARG A 13 -6.10 -19.38 -29.77
CA ARG A 13 -6.51 -18.54 -28.63
C ARG A 13 -5.66 -18.76 -27.36
N SER A 14 -5.31 -20.01 -27.04
CA SER A 14 -4.46 -20.30 -25.87
C SER A 14 -3.05 -19.73 -26.00
N LYS A 15 -2.49 -19.67 -27.21
CA LYS A 15 -1.17 -19.05 -27.46
C LYS A 15 -1.23 -17.53 -27.28
N ILE A 16 -2.32 -16.90 -27.72
CA ILE A 16 -2.53 -15.44 -27.57
C ILE A 16 -2.64 -15.08 -26.07
N TRP A 17 -3.41 -15.82 -25.28
CA TRP A 17 -3.50 -15.58 -23.84
C TRP A 17 -2.19 -15.80 -23.10
N PHE A 18 -1.44 -16.85 -23.48
CA PHE A 18 -0.10 -17.07 -22.94
C PHE A 18 0.87 -15.95 -23.32
N LEU A 19 0.76 -15.42 -24.55
CA LEU A 19 1.54 -14.29 -25.01
C LEU A 19 1.16 -13.02 -24.22
N ALA A 20 -0.12 -12.70 -24.09
CA ALA A 20 -0.61 -11.58 -23.31
C ALA A 20 -0.14 -11.65 -21.84
N HIS A 21 -0.30 -12.80 -21.18
CA HIS A 21 0.21 -13.02 -19.83
C HIS A 21 1.74 -12.86 -19.75
N SER A 22 2.47 -13.31 -20.78
CA SER A 22 3.93 -13.13 -20.85
C SER A 22 4.36 -11.69 -21.16
N TRP A 23 3.52 -10.89 -21.81
CA TRP A 23 3.75 -9.46 -22.07
C TRP A 23 3.43 -8.62 -20.84
N LEU A 24 2.51 -9.10 -20.01
CA LEU A 24 2.38 -8.68 -18.62
C LEU A 24 3.55 -9.19 -17.75
N ALA A 25 4.75 -9.34 -18.29
CA ALA A 25 6.02 -9.53 -17.56
C ALA A 25 7.16 -8.65 -18.13
N LEU A 26 6.80 -7.57 -18.85
CA LEU A 26 7.71 -6.56 -19.42
C LEU A 26 8.54 -5.80 -18.36
N PRO A 27 9.53 -4.97 -18.74
CA PRO A 27 10.36 -4.19 -17.81
C PRO A 27 9.59 -3.34 -16.79
N ILE A 28 8.35 -2.95 -17.09
CA ILE A 28 7.43 -2.29 -16.14
C ILE A 28 7.23 -3.10 -14.83
N TRP A 29 7.47 -4.41 -14.86
CA TRP A 29 7.36 -5.29 -13.70
C TRP A 29 8.51 -5.18 -12.72
N PHE A 30 9.61 -4.53 -13.08
CA PHE A 30 10.59 -4.09 -12.09
C PHE A 30 9.98 -3.05 -11.15
N PHE A 31 9.17 -2.11 -11.67
CA PHE A 31 8.44 -1.16 -10.83
C PHE A 31 7.40 -1.86 -9.96
N VAL A 32 6.63 -2.79 -10.55
CA VAL A 32 5.66 -3.60 -9.78
C VAL A 32 6.36 -4.40 -8.68
N LEU A 33 7.55 -4.95 -8.92
CA LEU A 33 8.33 -5.66 -7.91
C LEU A 33 8.64 -4.75 -6.72
N ILE A 34 9.15 -3.54 -6.97
CA ILE A 34 9.48 -2.60 -5.89
C ILE A 34 8.20 -2.21 -5.13
N VAL A 35 7.09 -1.93 -5.83
CA VAL A 35 5.80 -1.65 -5.20
C VAL A 35 5.31 -2.82 -4.34
N CYS A 36 5.42 -4.07 -4.81
CA CYS A 36 5.04 -5.25 -4.03
C CYS A 36 5.93 -5.45 -2.79
N VAL A 37 7.25 -5.30 -2.93
CA VAL A 37 8.20 -5.46 -1.82
C VAL A 37 7.99 -4.37 -0.78
N THR A 38 7.88 -3.11 -1.21
CA THR A 38 7.65 -1.97 -0.32
C THR A 38 6.27 -2.01 0.33
N GLY A 39 5.25 -2.50 -0.38
CA GLY A 39 3.92 -2.76 0.18
C GLY A 39 3.95 -3.82 1.26
N THR A 40 4.69 -4.92 1.02
CA THR A 40 4.90 -5.99 2.01
C THR A 40 5.57 -5.44 3.28
N LEU A 41 6.61 -4.62 3.13
CA LEU A 41 7.26 -3.95 4.26
C LEU A 41 6.33 -2.95 4.95
N ALA A 42 5.49 -2.23 4.20
CA ALA A 42 4.56 -1.24 4.75
C ALA A 42 3.52 -1.88 5.69
N VAL A 43 3.04 -3.10 5.40
CA VAL A 43 2.09 -3.84 6.24
C VAL A 43 2.61 -4.02 7.67
N ILE A 44 3.88 -4.40 7.82
CA ILE A 44 4.54 -4.68 9.12
C ILE A 44 5.45 -3.55 9.61
N SER A 45 5.40 -2.39 8.95
CA SER A 45 6.29 -1.27 9.25
C SER A 45 6.11 -0.74 10.68
N LYS A 46 4.88 -0.80 11.23
CA LYS A 46 4.58 -0.45 12.63
C LYS A 46 5.39 -1.32 13.59
N GLU A 47 5.37 -2.63 13.37
CA GLU A 47 6.03 -3.63 14.19
C GLU A 47 7.55 -3.58 14.07
N ILE A 48 8.08 -3.33 12.86
CA ILE A 48 9.51 -3.09 12.66
C ILE A 48 9.95 -1.88 13.49
N MET A 49 9.18 -0.80 13.48
CA MET A 49 9.50 0.36 14.29
C MET A 49 9.34 0.10 15.78
N TRP A 50 8.37 -0.69 16.21
CA TRP A 50 8.22 -1.11 17.61
C TRP A 50 9.44 -1.89 18.13
N LEU A 51 10.04 -2.72 17.26
CA LEU A 51 11.28 -3.43 17.60
C LEU A 51 12.45 -2.46 17.74
N ALA A 52 12.55 -1.46 16.86
CA ALA A 52 13.65 -0.49 16.82
C ALA A 52 13.53 0.62 17.87
N ASN A 53 12.32 1.04 18.24
CA ASN A 53 12.05 2.21 19.08
C ASN A 53 11.35 1.80 20.39
N PRO A 54 12.08 1.79 21.53
CA PRO A 54 11.49 1.46 22.83
C PRO A 54 10.34 2.39 23.26
N GLU A 55 10.33 3.64 22.80
CA GLU A 55 9.27 4.62 23.10
C GLU A 55 7.90 4.25 22.49
N MET A 56 7.88 3.45 21.42
CA MET A 56 6.63 2.99 20.80
C MET A 56 5.91 1.91 21.61
N ARG A 57 6.58 1.35 22.62
CA ARG A 57 6.06 0.24 23.43
C ARG A 57 5.12 0.78 24.50
N ASP A 58 4.15 -0.03 24.88
CA ASP A 58 3.21 0.33 25.95
C ASP A 58 3.90 0.42 27.34
N ASN A 59 5.09 -0.17 27.49
CA ASN A 59 5.95 -0.12 28.69
C ASN A 59 5.13 -0.29 29.97
N ARG A 60 4.40 -1.40 30.02
CA ARG A 60 3.51 -1.74 31.13
C ARG A 60 4.32 -1.85 32.45
N PRO A 61 3.93 -1.12 33.52
CA PRO A 61 4.65 -1.16 34.80
C PRO A 61 4.57 -2.52 35.52
N SER A 62 3.42 -3.20 35.43
CA SER A 62 3.15 -4.50 36.07
C SER A 62 2.07 -5.26 35.28
N ASP A 63 2.01 -6.58 35.40
CA ASP A 63 1.07 -7.40 34.61
C ASP A 63 -0.42 -7.04 34.85
N ASP A 64 -0.73 -6.55 36.03
CA ASP A 64 -2.07 -6.12 36.49
C ASP A 64 -2.37 -4.63 36.24
N ALA A 65 -1.42 -3.86 35.69
CA ALA A 65 -1.61 -2.45 35.43
C ALA A 65 -2.79 -2.21 34.49
N GLN A 66 -3.75 -1.41 34.95
CA GLN A 66 -4.90 -1.00 34.14
C GLN A 66 -4.56 0.23 33.31
N ARG A 67 -5.07 0.26 32.08
CA ARG A 67 -4.91 1.41 31.18
C ARG A 67 -5.69 2.59 31.73
N MET A 68 -5.08 3.77 31.66
CA MET A 68 -5.73 5.02 32.01
C MET A 68 -6.81 5.37 30.97
N SER A 69 -7.83 6.05 31.45
CA SER A 69 -8.86 6.68 30.63
C SER A 69 -8.28 7.85 29.83
N PHE A 70 -8.90 8.26 28.71
CA PHE A 70 -8.38 9.39 27.93
C PHE A 70 -8.34 10.69 28.73
N GLU A 71 -9.30 10.88 29.64
CA GLU A 71 -9.32 12.03 30.55
C GLU A 71 -8.15 11.98 31.55
N GLN A 72 -7.84 10.80 32.09
CA GLN A 72 -6.71 10.60 32.98
C GLN A 72 -5.37 10.86 32.27
N ILE A 73 -5.23 10.43 31.00
CA ILE A 73 -4.06 10.72 30.17
C ILE A 73 -3.93 12.23 29.96
N ARG A 74 -5.00 12.91 29.53
CA ARG A 74 -5.02 14.37 29.33
C ARG A 74 -4.59 15.11 30.61
N ALA A 75 -5.24 14.81 31.73
CA ALA A 75 -4.96 15.45 33.01
C ALA A 75 -3.53 15.20 33.51
N THR A 76 -2.94 14.05 33.19
CA THR A 76 -1.56 13.75 33.57
C THR A 76 -0.57 14.55 32.73
N ILE A 77 -0.79 14.67 31.42
CA ILE A 77 0.03 15.49 30.54
C ILE A 77 -0.05 16.95 30.95
N GLU A 78 -1.26 17.50 31.12
CA GLU A 78 -1.47 18.89 31.54
C GLU A 78 -0.86 19.20 32.92
N ARG A 79 -0.78 18.21 33.81
CA ARG A 79 -0.13 18.38 35.12
C ARG A 79 1.40 18.43 35.01
N ASN A 80 1.98 17.54 34.22
CA ASN A 80 3.43 17.39 34.11
C ASN A 80 4.04 18.45 33.18
N GLU A 81 3.28 18.86 32.16
CA GLU A 81 3.69 19.78 31.10
C GLU A 81 2.59 20.85 30.89
N PRO A 82 2.43 21.80 31.82
CA PRO A 82 1.28 22.73 31.86
C PRO A 82 1.20 23.68 30.66
N ASP A 83 2.32 23.87 29.96
CA ASP A 83 2.40 24.71 28.76
C ASP A 83 1.97 23.98 27.48
N LEU A 84 1.76 22.65 27.53
CA LEU A 84 1.34 21.86 26.38
C LEU A 84 -0.18 21.77 26.28
N ILE A 85 -0.68 21.91 25.05
CA ILE A 85 -2.08 21.66 24.73
C ILE A 85 -2.21 20.24 24.19
N VAL A 86 -3.04 19.42 24.84
CA VAL A 86 -3.35 18.05 24.43
C VAL A 86 -4.40 18.07 23.31
N GLY A 87 -4.03 17.58 22.14
CA GLY A 87 -4.90 17.37 20.99
C GLY A 87 -5.44 15.94 20.92
N THR A 88 -5.59 15.42 19.69
CA THR A 88 -6.11 14.07 19.47
C THR A 88 -5.25 13.01 20.18
N ILE A 89 -5.91 12.15 20.94
CA ILE A 89 -5.32 10.96 21.56
C ILE A 89 -5.73 9.76 20.73
N MET A 90 -4.77 8.98 20.24
CA MET A 90 -5.00 7.80 19.40
C MET A 90 -4.36 6.55 20.02
N GLN A 91 -5.14 5.47 20.12
CA GLN A 91 -4.68 4.12 20.40
C GLN A 91 -4.42 3.40 19.06
N PRO A 92 -3.16 3.05 18.75
CA PRO A 92 -2.85 2.20 17.59
C PRO A 92 -3.49 0.81 17.74
N ASP A 93 -3.71 0.13 16.62
CA ASP A 93 -4.15 -1.27 16.61
C ASP A 93 -3.14 -2.15 17.35
N GLY A 94 -3.58 -2.82 18.41
CA GLY A 94 -2.75 -3.65 19.30
C GLY A 94 -2.55 -3.00 20.68
N ASP A 95 -2.56 -3.85 21.71
CA ASP A 95 -2.39 -3.48 23.12
C ASP A 95 -0.92 -3.35 23.56
N TYR A 96 0.02 -3.60 22.66
CA TYR A 96 1.47 -3.52 22.89
C TYR A 96 2.10 -2.19 22.45
N PHE A 97 1.30 -1.25 21.92
CA PHE A 97 1.74 0.08 21.53
C PHE A 97 1.43 1.13 22.57
N ALA A 98 2.32 2.11 22.68
CA ALA A 98 2.07 3.41 23.29
C ALA A 98 0.92 4.15 22.58
N LEU A 99 0.27 5.07 23.29
CA LEU A 99 -0.65 6.03 22.68
C LEU A 99 0.13 7.00 21.79
N SER A 100 -0.49 7.44 20.71
CA SER A 100 -0.02 8.57 19.91
C SER A 100 -0.88 9.78 20.26
N VAL A 101 -0.30 10.75 20.96
CA VAL A 101 -0.98 11.98 21.38
C VAL A 101 -0.40 13.15 20.61
N PHE A 102 -1.26 13.91 19.93
CA PHE A 102 -0.83 15.20 19.38
C PHE A 102 -0.71 16.20 20.52
N VAL A 103 0.49 16.75 20.71
CA VAL A 103 0.75 17.82 21.67
C VAL A 103 1.18 19.07 20.92
N THR A 104 0.66 20.21 21.34
CA THR A 104 1.00 21.52 20.76
C THR A 104 1.77 22.32 21.79
N TYR A 105 2.97 22.76 21.38
CA TYR A 105 3.86 23.59 22.18
C TYR A 105 3.44 25.08 22.11
N PRO A 106 3.89 25.91 23.06
CA PRO A 106 3.62 27.36 23.06
C PRO A 106 4.14 28.09 21.81
N ASP A 107 5.15 27.53 21.14
CA ASP A 107 5.68 28.04 19.87
C ASP A 107 4.75 27.77 18.67
N GLY A 108 3.60 27.13 18.90
CA GLY A 108 2.60 26.76 17.90
C GLY A 108 2.90 25.46 17.17
N ARG A 109 4.02 24.79 17.46
CA ARG A 109 4.40 23.53 16.82
C ARG A 109 3.57 22.38 17.41
N SER A 110 2.84 21.67 16.56
CA SER A 110 2.12 20.46 16.93
C SER A 110 2.87 19.20 16.47
N VAL A 111 3.18 18.30 17.39
CA VAL A 111 3.89 17.04 17.11
C VAL A 111 3.19 15.86 17.77
N PRO A 112 3.18 14.68 17.13
CA PRO A 112 2.76 13.47 17.80
C PRO A 112 3.83 13.02 18.81
N ALA A 113 3.41 12.64 20.00
CA ALA A 113 4.24 12.09 21.05
C ALA A 113 3.76 10.68 21.43
N TYR A 114 4.70 9.80 21.77
CA TYR A 114 4.40 8.50 22.36
C TYR A 114 4.09 8.70 23.84
N VAL A 115 2.92 8.26 24.28
CA VAL A 115 2.47 8.39 25.67
C VAL A 115 2.18 7.01 26.23
N ASN A 116 2.70 6.74 27.43
CA ASN A 116 2.46 5.48 28.12
C ASN A 116 0.97 5.36 28.49
N PRO A 117 0.25 4.32 28.03
CA PRO A 117 -1.19 4.18 28.26
C PRO A 117 -1.56 3.88 29.72
N TYR A 118 -0.61 3.51 30.58
CA TYR A 118 -0.85 3.16 31.99
C TYR A 118 -0.44 4.29 32.95
N THR A 119 0.53 5.12 32.56
CA THR A 119 1.07 6.19 33.44
C THR A 119 0.81 7.60 32.93
N GLY A 120 0.41 7.78 31.66
CA GLY A 120 0.20 9.10 31.06
C GLY A 120 1.48 9.91 30.80
N VAL A 121 2.65 9.30 31.03
CA VAL A 121 3.96 9.94 30.81
C VAL A 121 4.31 9.95 29.32
N ILE A 122 4.77 11.10 28.82
CA ILE A 122 5.34 11.22 27.47
C ILE A 122 6.69 10.48 27.46
N GLN A 123 6.77 9.44 26.62
CA GLN A 123 7.95 8.58 26.49
C GLN A 123 8.95 9.13 25.47
N GLY A 124 8.45 9.92 24.51
CA GLY A 124 9.26 10.64 23.54
C GLY A 124 8.45 11.10 22.34
N LEU A 125 9.12 11.74 21.39
CA LEU A 125 8.47 12.37 20.24
C LEU A 125 8.47 11.42 19.04
N THR A 126 7.35 11.40 18.30
CA THR A 126 7.29 10.67 17.03
C THR A 126 8.13 11.40 15.97
N PRO A 127 9.10 10.72 15.33
CA PRO A 127 9.87 11.33 14.25
C PRO A 127 8.97 11.81 13.10
N SER A 128 9.30 12.96 12.52
CA SER A 128 8.57 13.51 11.37
C SER A 128 8.70 12.64 10.11
N PHE A 129 9.77 11.85 9.99
CA PHE A 129 9.96 10.89 8.91
C PHE A 129 10.67 9.64 9.42
N ASP A 130 9.96 8.52 9.47
CA ASP A 130 10.45 7.22 9.93
C ASP A 130 10.35 6.17 8.81
N PHE A 131 10.77 4.94 9.09
CA PHE A 131 10.68 3.83 8.14
C PHE A 131 9.24 3.57 7.65
N ARG A 132 8.23 3.85 8.48
CA ARG A 132 6.81 3.69 8.12
C ARG A 132 6.38 4.71 7.07
N ARG A 133 6.76 5.97 7.26
CA ARG A 133 6.52 7.04 6.28
C ARG A 133 7.32 6.77 5.00
N PHE A 134 8.58 6.35 5.11
CA PHE A 134 9.41 5.99 3.95
C PHE A 134 8.80 4.87 3.11
N THR A 135 8.49 3.72 3.72
CA THR A 135 7.92 2.56 3.01
C THR A 135 6.59 2.89 2.37
N ARG A 136 5.72 3.65 3.06
CA ARG A 136 4.43 4.08 2.51
C ARG A 136 4.58 5.10 1.39
N ALA A 137 5.49 6.07 1.52
CA ALA A 137 5.73 7.08 0.50
C ALA A 137 6.31 6.44 -0.77
N LEU A 138 7.23 5.48 -0.63
CA LEU A 138 7.76 4.73 -1.77
C LEU A 138 6.70 3.80 -2.39
N HIS A 139 5.93 3.07 -1.58
CA HIS A 139 4.90 2.17 -2.06
C HIS A 139 3.75 2.91 -2.76
N GLY A 140 3.19 3.95 -2.13
CA GLY A 140 1.96 4.61 -2.59
C GLY A 140 2.19 5.81 -3.50
N TRP A 141 3.34 6.47 -3.41
CA TRP A 141 3.63 7.69 -4.18
C TRP A 141 4.94 7.62 -4.95
N TRP A 142 5.69 6.52 -4.87
CA TRP A 142 7.01 6.42 -5.48
C TRP A 142 7.98 7.55 -5.05
N LEU A 143 7.80 8.06 -3.82
CA LEU A 143 8.48 9.27 -3.30
C LEU A 143 8.26 10.55 -4.14
N VAL A 144 7.33 10.54 -5.09
CA VAL A 144 6.97 11.71 -5.89
C VAL A 144 6.15 12.66 -5.01
N PRO A 145 6.61 13.89 -4.79
CA PRO A 145 5.88 14.86 -3.99
C PRO A 145 4.58 15.29 -4.68
N PHE A 146 3.60 15.67 -3.88
CA PHE A 146 2.38 16.29 -4.37
C PHE A 146 2.73 17.65 -4.99
N THR A 147 2.53 17.81 -6.30
CA THR A 147 2.86 19.03 -7.03
C THR A 147 1.73 19.37 -7.99
N ASN A 148 1.51 20.67 -8.23
CA ASN A 148 0.55 21.18 -9.23
C ASN A 148 -0.91 20.73 -9.02
N GLY A 149 -1.31 20.42 -7.78
CA GLY A 149 -2.69 20.02 -7.46
C GLY A 149 -3.03 18.55 -7.76
N TYR A 150 -2.08 17.76 -8.27
CA TYR A 150 -2.29 16.34 -8.58
C TYR A 150 -1.28 15.43 -7.88
N SER A 151 -1.75 14.25 -7.46
CA SER A 151 -0.91 13.23 -6.83
C SER A 151 -0.30 12.26 -7.86
N TRP A 152 0.59 12.75 -8.72
CA TRP A 152 1.18 11.95 -9.81
C TRP A 152 1.76 10.59 -9.36
N GLY A 153 2.44 10.59 -8.21
CA GLY A 153 2.96 9.35 -7.61
C GLY A 153 1.87 8.33 -7.30
N TRP A 154 0.73 8.79 -6.76
CA TRP A 154 -0.41 7.94 -6.47
C TRP A 154 -1.05 7.36 -7.73
N TYR A 155 -1.19 8.16 -8.78
CA TYR A 155 -1.66 7.69 -10.09
C TYR A 155 -0.72 6.62 -10.68
N LEU A 156 0.60 6.88 -10.63
CA LEU A 156 1.62 5.96 -11.16
C LEU A 156 1.58 4.59 -10.48
N VAL A 157 1.34 4.55 -9.16
CA VAL A 157 1.27 3.30 -8.42
C VAL A 157 -0.09 2.62 -8.60
N SER A 158 -1.18 3.35 -8.40
CA SER A 158 -2.54 2.78 -8.41
C SER A 158 -2.94 2.22 -9.78
N ILE A 159 -2.44 2.79 -10.88
CA ILE A 159 -2.66 2.25 -12.23
C ILE A 159 -2.06 0.85 -12.42
N LEU A 160 -1.04 0.47 -11.63
CA LEU A 160 -0.46 -0.89 -11.66
C LEU A 160 -1.44 -1.96 -11.15
N GLY A 161 -2.53 -1.56 -10.48
CA GLY A 161 -3.63 -2.47 -10.15
C GLY A 161 -4.27 -3.11 -11.38
N LEU A 162 -4.40 -2.37 -12.48
CA LEU A 162 -5.00 -2.86 -13.74
C LEU A 162 -4.20 -3.99 -14.41
N PRO A 163 -2.89 -3.85 -14.71
CA PRO A 163 -2.09 -4.94 -15.26
C PRO A 163 -1.95 -6.10 -14.28
N LEU A 164 -1.95 -5.87 -12.97
CA LEU A 164 -1.96 -6.94 -11.98
C LEU A 164 -3.26 -7.76 -12.04
N LEU A 165 -4.42 -7.09 -12.12
CA LEU A 165 -5.73 -7.72 -12.29
C LEU A 165 -5.81 -8.48 -13.63
N ALA A 166 -5.34 -7.87 -14.72
CA ALA A 166 -5.27 -8.51 -16.02
C ALA A 166 -4.34 -9.74 -15.99
N SER A 167 -3.22 -9.67 -15.27
CA SER A 167 -2.29 -10.79 -15.11
C SER A 167 -2.95 -11.96 -14.38
N LEU A 168 -3.73 -11.68 -13.33
CA LEU A 168 -4.53 -12.69 -12.63
C LEU A 168 -5.53 -13.37 -13.56
N VAL A 169 -6.36 -12.58 -14.27
CA VAL A 169 -7.40 -13.10 -15.17
C VAL A 169 -6.76 -13.95 -16.29
N THR A 170 -5.71 -13.42 -16.93
CA THR A 170 -4.99 -14.13 -17.99
C THR A 170 -4.32 -15.42 -17.48
N GLY A 171 -3.76 -15.40 -16.27
CA GLY A 171 -3.16 -16.57 -15.62
C GLY A 171 -4.17 -17.69 -15.38
N LEU A 172 -5.36 -17.37 -14.89
CA LEU A 172 -6.45 -18.34 -14.70
C LEU A 172 -6.95 -18.93 -16.02
N VAL A 173 -7.08 -18.11 -17.06
CA VAL A 173 -7.50 -18.55 -18.40
C VAL A 173 -6.47 -19.49 -19.04
N VAL A 174 -5.17 -19.20 -18.88
CA VAL A 174 -4.08 -20.03 -19.39
C VAL A 174 -3.97 -21.34 -18.60
N TYR A 175 -4.09 -21.28 -17.28
CA TYR A 175 -3.96 -22.43 -16.39
C TYR A 175 -5.33 -23.05 -16.07
N LYS A 176 -6.03 -23.54 -17.10
CA LYS A 176 -7.43 -24.03 -17.04
C LYS A 176 -7.79 -25.06 -15.96
N LYS A 177 -6.80 -25.79 -15.42
CA LYS A 177 -6.99 -26.75 -14.34
C LYS A 177 -6.17 -26.34 -13.13
N PHE A 178 -6.22 -25.06 -12.76
CA PHE A 178 -5.37 -24.50 -11.72
C PHE A 178 -5.56 -25.18 -10.36
N TRP A 179 -6.77 -25.67 -10.10
CA TRP A 179 -7.10 -26.50 -8.94
C TRP A 179 -6.26 -27.79 -8.84
N ARG A 180 -5.72 -28.32 -9.94
CA ARG A 180 -4.77 -29.47 -9.87
C ARG A 180 -3.34 -29.04 -9.52
N GLY A 181 -3.10 -27.74 -9.34
CA GLY A 181 -1.80 -27.16 -9.02
C GLY A 181 -1.49 -27.05 -7.53
N PHE A 182 -2.50 -27.03 -6.65
CA PHE A 182 -2.33 -26.77 -5.20
C PHE A 182 -1.32 -27.70 -4.52
N PHE A 183 -1.24 -28.96 -4.95
CA PHE A 183 -0.40 -30.00 -4.34
C PHE A 183 0.71 -30.50 -5.27
N LYS A 184 1.05 -29.76 -6.33
CA LYS A 184 2.15 -30.15 -7.21
C LYS A 184 3.49 -29.83 -6.54
N PRO A 185 4.40 -30.81 -6.39
CA PRO A 185 5.69 -30.56 -5.75
C PRO A 185 6.56 -29.67 -6.63
N VAL A 186 7.34 -28.80 -5.99
CA VAL A 186 8.38 -28.01 -6.64
C VAL A 186 9.57 -28.93 -6.93
N ARG A 187 10.01 -28.99 -8.19
CA ARG A 187 11.15 -29.83 -8.60
C ARG A 187 12.46 -29.07 -8.43
N PHE A 188 13.20 -29.39 -7.38
CA PHE A 188 14.50 -28.76 -7.06
C PHE A 188 15.67 -29.26 -7.93
N SER A 189 15.63 -30.53 -8.38
CA SER A 189 16.75 -31.17 -9.09
C SER A 189 16.76 -31.01 -10.61
N GLN A 190 15.75 -30.37 -11.22
CA GLN A 190 15.60 -30.28 -12.69
C GLN A 190 16.07 -28.94 -13.28
N GLY A 191 16.88 -28.20 -12.53
CA GLY A 191 17.52 -26.95 -12.95
C GLY A 191 16.65 -25.69 -12.79
N PRO A 192 17.27 -24.48 -12.85
CA PRO A 192 16.63 -23.24 -12.43
C PRO A 192 15.35 -22.88 -13.20
N ARG A 193 15.28 -23.22 -14.49
CA ARG A 193 14.10 -22.90 -15.32
C ARG A 193 12.85 -23.64 -14.86
N ILE A 194 12.98 -24.92 -14.52
CA ILE A 194 11.85 -25.75 -14.08
C ILE A 194 11.45 -25.35 -12.67
N TYR A 195 12.44 -25.13 -11.80
CA TYR A 195 12.23 -24.64 -10.43
C TYR A 195 11.41 -23.35 -10.38
N TRP A 196 11.85 -22.27 -11.06
CA TRP A 196 11.14 -20.99 -11.05
C TRP A 196 9.75 -21.08 -11.68
N GLY A 197 9.58 -21.93 -12.70
CA GLY A 197 8.27 -22.16 -13.32
C GLY A 197 7.30 -22.92 -12.42
N ASP A 198 7.78 -23.88 -11.64
CA ASP A 198 6.96 -24.62 -10.66
C ASP A 198 6.62 -23.73 -9.46
N LEU A 199 7.59 -22.96 -8.95
CA LEU A 199 7.37 -21.98 -7.88
C LEU A 199 6.33 -20.92 -8.28
N HIS A 200 6.47 -20.31 -9.47
CA HIS A 200 5.52 -19.31 -9.96
C HIS A 200 4.09 -19.85 -10.03
N ARG A 201 3.91 -21.09 -10.50
CA ARG A 201 2.58 -21.73 -10.57
C ARG A 201 2.02 -22.05 -9.20
N LEU A 202 2.84 -22.61 -8.30
CA LEU A 202 2.40 -22.98 -6.96
C LEU A 202 2.02 -21.74 -6.16
N SER A 203 2.90 -20.74 -6.10
CA SER A 203 2.64 -19.46 -5.43
C SER A 203 1.43 -18.75 -6.02
N GLY A 204 1.26 -18.80 -7.35
CA GLY A 204 0.11 -18.20 -8.03
C GLY A 204 -1.21 -18.80 -7.63
N VAL A 205 -1.30 -20.13 -7.60
CA VAL A 205 -2.54 -20.84 -7.24
C VAL A 205 -2.94 -20.57 -5.78
N TRP A 206 -1.98 -20.57 -4.86
CA TRP A 206 -2.24 -20.27 -3.44
C TRP A 206 -2.58 -18.80 -3.19
N SER A 207 -2.11 -17.89 -4.05
CA SER A 207 -2.27 -16.44 -3.87
C SER A 207 -3.40 -15.82 -4.71
N ILE A 208 -4.22 -16.61 -5.41
CA ILE A 208 -5.31 -16.09 -6.28
C ILE A 208 -6.18 -15.06 -5.56
N TRP A 209 -6.66 -15.41 -4.36
CA TRP A 209 -7.53 -14.55 -3.57
C TRP A 209 -6.83 -13.25 -3.16
N PHE A 210 -5.56 -13.33 -2.75
CA PHE A 210 -4.78 -12.18 -2.32
C PHE A 210 -4.48 -11.24 -3.48
N ILE A 211 -4.08 -11.79 -4.63
CA ILE A 211 -3.85 -11.00 -5.85
C ILE A 211 -5.14 -10.31 -6.28
N ALA A 212 -6.29 -10.98 -6.17
CA ALA A 212 -7.59 -10.36 -6.46
C ALA A 212 -7.85 -9.16 -5.53
N VAL A 213 -7.70 -9.34 -4.21
CA VAL A 213 -7.89 -8.25 -3.23
C VAL A 213 -6.96 -7.08 -3.52
N ILE A 214 -5.65 -7.30 -3.67
CA ILE A 214 -4.66 -6.22 -3.87
C ILE A 214 -4.85 -5.51 -5.21
N SER A 215 -5.17 -6.24 -6.28
CA SER A 215 -5.37 -5.64 -7.60
C SER A 215 -6.69 -4.85 -7.70
N ILE A 216 -7.78 -5.35 -7.09
CA ILE A 216 -9.07 -4.65 -7.03
C ILE A 216 -8.94 -3.38 -6.17
N THR A 217 -8.38 -3.50 -4.97
CA THR A 217 -8.21 -2.34 -4.07
C THR A 217 -7.23 -1.30 -4.63
N GLY A 218 -6.13 -1.73 -5.26
CA GLY A 218 -5.20 -0.83 -5.95
C GLY A 218 -5.85 -0.09 -7.13
N THR A 219 -6.65 -0.80 -7.93
CA THR A 219 -7.45 -0.18 -9.01
C THR A 219 -8.50 0.77 -8.43
N TRP A 220 -9.09 0.42 -7.28
CA TRP A 220 -10.05 1.28 -6.61
C TRP A 220 -9.42 2.60 -6.12
N PHE A 221 -8.17 2.58 -5.67
CA PHE A 221 -7.45 3.81 -5.32
C PHE A 221 -7.20 4.73 -6.52
N LEU A 222 -7.06 4.18 -7.73
CA LEU A 222 -7.01 4.98 -8.96
C LEU A 222 -8.36 5.67 -9.20
N ILE A 223 -9.46 4.93 -9.06
CA ILE A 223 -10.82 5.49 -9.22
C ILE A 223 -11.06 6.60 -8.20
N GLN A 224 -10.69 6.38 -6.92
CA GLN A 224 -10.81 7.40 -5.89
C GLN A 224 -10.02 8.67 -6.19
N ALA A 225 -8.78 8.53 -6.71
CA ALA A 225 -7.98 9.69 -7.09
C ALA A 225 -8.66 10.50 -8.20
N ILE A 226 -9.16 9.82 -9.25
CA ILE A 226 -9.88 10.48 -10.34
C ILE A 226 -11.13 11.19 -9.82
N LEU A 227 -11.94 10.53 -8.99
CA LEU A 227 -13.16 11.14 -8.45
C LEU A 227 -12.84 12.34 -7.55
N GLY A 228 -11.85 12.21 -6.67
CA GLY A 228 -11.40 13.29 -5.78
C GLY A 228 -10.90 14.52 -6.53
N ASP A 229 -10.06 14.33 -7.55
CA ASP A 229 -9.53 15.45 -8.35
C ASP A 229 -10.63 16.11 -9.20
N ASN A 230 -11.72 15.39 -9.50
CA ASN A 230 -12.93 15.94 -10.14
C ASN A 230 -13.97 16.45 -9.14
N GLN A 231 -13.64 16.58 -7.86
CA GLN A 231 -14.53 17.08 -6.78
C GLN A 231 -15.81 16.24 -6.61
N ILE A 232 -15.75 14.95 -6.95
CA ILE A 232 -16.86 14.01 -6.78
C ILE A 232 -16.69 13.29 -5.44
N SER A 233 -17.50 13.67 -4.45
CA SER A 233 -17.50 13.02 -3.14
C SER A 233 -18.31 11.71 -3.15
N ILE A 234 -17.75 10.69 -2.51
CA ILE A 234 -18.44 9.40 -2.24
C ILE A 234 -19.06 9.41 -0.83
N SER A 235 -18.56 10.28 0.06
CA SER A 235 -18.94 10.36 1.48
C SER A 235 -20.40 10.76 1.63
N SER A 236 -21.15 10.04 2.46
CA SER A 236 -22.52 10.41 2.85
C SER A 236 -22.56 11.35 4.06
N LYS A 237 -21.42 11.60 4.71
CA LYS A 237 -21.33 12.50 5.86
C LYS A 237 -21.77 13.93 5.52
N SER A 238 -22.72 14.46 6.28
CA SER A 238 -23.07 15.88 6.25
C SER A 238 -22.00 16.70 6.97
N GLN A 239 -21.41 17.68 6.28
CA GLN A 239 -20.42 18.60 6.87
C GLN A 239 -21.05 19.66 7.78
N VAL A 240 -22.35 19.91 7.65
CA VAL A 240 -23.06 20.99 8.37
C VAL A 240 -23.31 20.63 9.84
N ALA A 241 -23.40 19.34 10.17
CA ALA A 241 -23.68 18.88 11.54
C ALA A 241 -22.48 19.04 12.50
N SER A 242 -21.29 19.38 11.99
CA SER A 242 -20.05 19.42 12.77
C SER A 242 -19.73 20.78 13.41
N ILE A 243 -20.57 21.81 13.22
CA ILE A 243 -20.33 23.16 13.73
C ILE A 243 -21.38 23.55 14.77
N ILE A 244 -20.94 23.96 15.95
CA ILE A 244 -21.81 24.48 17.01
C ILE A 244 -22.21 25.92 16.65
N PRO A 245 -23.53 26.25 16.61
CA PRO A 245 -23.99 27.61 16.35
C PRO A 245 -23.48 28.59 17.41
N HIS A 246 -23.21 29.84 17.01
CA HIS A 246 -22.73 30.87 17.94
C HIS A 246 -23.68 31.11 19.13
N SER A 247 -24.99 31.03 18.90
CA SER A 247 -26.00 31.14 19.95
C SER A 247 -26.01 29.99 20.96
N ALA A 248 -25.40 28.84 20.62
CA ALA A 248 -25.35 27.65 21.46
C ALA A 248 -24.03 27.55 22.25
N VAL A 249 -23.07 28.44 22.02
CA VAL A 249 -21.84 28.52 22.82
C VAL A 249 -22.14 29.27 24.12
N PRO A 250 -21.98 28.64 25.30
CA PRO A 250 -22.25 29.31 26.56
C PRO A 250 -21.33 30.51 26.78
N LEU A 251 -21.90 31.65 27.19
CA LEU A 251 -21.14 32.83 27.56
C LEU A 251 -20.83 32.79 29.06
N THR A 252 -19.57 32.93 29.41
CA THR A 252 -19.10 33.06 30.79
C THR A 252 -18.98 34.53 31.17
N ALA A 253 -19.48 34.91 32.34
CA ALA A 253 -19.48 36.31 32.80
C ALA A 253 -18.08 36.91 32.98
N ASP A 254 -17.06 36.08 33.25
CA ASP A 254 -15.68 36.45 33.51
C ASP A 254 -14.75 36.28 32.29
N GLY A 255 -15.31 35.92 31.12
CA GLY A 255 -14.56 35.74 29.87
C GLY A 255 -13.66 34.49 29.82
N ARG A 256 -13.77 33.58 30.79
CA ARG A 256 -13.03 32.30 30.79
C ARG A 256 -13.67 31.29 29.82
N PRO A 257 -12.94 30.28 29.33
CA PRO A 257 -13.58 29.23 28.53
C PRO A 257 -14.72 28.56 29.31
N ALA A 258 -15.86 28.36 28.65
CA ALA A 258 -16.99 27.66 29.24
C ALA A 258 -16.59 26.22 29.65
N PRO A 259 -17.07 25.71 30.79
CA PRO A 259 -16.80 24.34 31.20
C PRO A 259 -17.30 23.35 30.16
N THR A 260 -16.49 22.34 29.87
CA THR A 260 -16.84 21.25 28.95
C THR A 260 -16.97 19.93 29.73
N ILE A 261 -17.70 18.97 29.14
CA ILE A 261 -17.72 17.60 29.64
C ILE A 261 -16.31 17.00 29.55
N SER A 262 -16.03 16.01 30.41
CA SER A 262 -14.76 15.28 30.36
C SER A 262 -14.63 14.44 29.09
N LEU A 263 -13.39 14.12 28.70
CA LEU A 263 -13.13 13.21 27.58
C LEU A 263 -13.74 11.83 27.82
N GLU A 264 -13.73 11.37 29.08
CA GLU A 264 -14.34 10.08 29.44
C GLU A 264 -15.86 10.12 29.24
N LYS A 265 -16.52 11.22 29.62
CA LYS A 265 -17.96 11.32 29.41
C LYS A 265 -18.33 11.30 27.94
N ALA A 266 -17.54 11.94 27.09
CA ALA A 266 -17.72 11.86 25.63
C ALA A 266 -17.57 10.43 25.10
N VAL A 267 -16.63 9.63 25.65
CA VAL A 267 -16.48 8.21 25.30
C VAL A 267 -17.68 7.38 25.74
N GLU A 268 -18.18 7.60 26.96
CA GLU A 268 -19.40 6.93 27.45
C GLU A 268 -20.58 7.18 26.51
N ILE A 269 -20.84 8.45 26.17
CA ILE A 269 -21.91 8.85 25.24
C ILE A 269 -21.72 8.19 23.87
N ALA A 270 -20.49 8.14 23.36
CA ALA A 270 -20.19 7.48 22.09
C ALA A 270 -20.45 5.97 22.14
N LYS A 271 -20.12 5.30 23.25
CA LYS A 271 -20.38 3.86 23.45
C LYS A 271 -21.87 3.54 23.61
N GLU A 272 -22.64 4.43 24.23
CA GLU A 272 -24.09 4.32 24.29
C GLU A 272 -24.72 4.43 22.90
N ARG A 273 -24.22 5.35 22.06
CA ARG A 273 -24.69 5.52 20.68
C ARG A 273 -24.24 4.39 19.74
N ILE A 274 -23.05 3.85 19.96
CA ILE A 274 -22.40 2.88 19.09
C ILE A 274 -22.14 1.60 19.89
N PRO A 275 -23.08 0.63 19.87
CA PRO A 275 -22.93 -0.61 20.61
C PRO A 275 -21.66 -1.37 20.23
N GLY A 276 -20.87 -1.75 21.24
CA GLY A 276 -19.61 -2.47 21.06
C GLY A 276 -18.46 -1.63 20.52
N LEU A 277 -18.54 -0.29 20.61
CA LEU A 277 -17.45 0.60 20.21
C LEU A 277 -16.20 0.40 21.08
N GLU A 278 -15.10 0.06 20.43
CA GLU A 278 -13.75 0.15 20.96
C GLU A 278 -13.16 1.50 20.51
N ALA A 279 -13.25 2.51 21.39
CA ALA A 279 -12.76 3.86 21.09
C ALA A 279 -11.25 3.84 20.85
N SER A 280 -10.83 4.05 19.60
CA SER A 280 -9.43 4.07 19.19
C SER A 280 -8.87 5.49 19.09
N PHE A 281 -9.72 6.51 19.04
CA PHE A 281 -9.29 7.89 19.16
C PHE A 281 -10.36 8.78 19.77
N ILE A 282 -9.88 9.87 20.38
CA ILE A 282 -10.69 11.01 20.77
C ILE A 282 -9.98 12.30 20.36
N THR A 283 -10.74 13.20 19.74
CA THR A 283 -10.30 14.54 19.34
C THR A 283 -11.05 15.55 20.21
N PRO A 284 -10.34 16.26 21.11
CA PRO A 284 -10.90 17.41 21.84
C PRO A 284 -11.35 18.52 20.88
N PRO A 285 -12.19 19.48 21.34
CA PRO A 285 -12.67 20.54 20.48
C PRO A 285 -11.52 21.50 20.13
N PHE A 286 -11.32 21.79 18.84
CA PHE A 286 -10.25 22.69 18.39
C PHE A 286 -10.48 24.16 18.79
N ASN A 287 -11.74 24.55 18.91
CA ASN A 287 -12.18 25.88 19.29
C ASN A 287 -13.60 25.80 19.90
N ALA A 288 -14.12 26.95 20.32
CA ALA A 288 -15.42 27.02 20.99
C ALA A 288 -16.62 26.53 20.15
N TYR A 289 -16.47 26.42 18.83
CA TYR A 289 -17.52 26.01 17.88
C TYR A 289 -17.38 24.56 17.42
N SER A 290 -16.37 23.83 17.90
CA SER A 290 -16.06 22.48 17.45
C SER A 290 -16.66 21.43 18.38
N ASN A 291 -17.22 20.37 17.81
CA ASN A 291 -17.60 19.19 18.57
C ASN A 291 -16.36 18.37 18.99
N MET A 292 -16.48 17.61 20.08
CA MET A 292 -15.56 16.50 20.35
C MET A 292 -15.86 15.37 19.38
N GLN A 293 -14.84 14.68 18.89
CA GLN A 293 -15.04 13.50 18.05
C GLN A 293 -14.45 12.26 18.71
N VAL A 294 -15.28 11.25 18.92
CA VAL A 294 -14.85 9.92 19.38
C VAL A 294 -15.05 8.94 18.25
N GLY A 295 -14.06 8.08 18.01
CA GLY A 295 -14.19 7.07 16.97
C GLY A 295 -13.39 5.83 17.24
N GLY A 296 -13.78 4.77 16.54
CA GLY A 296 -13.16 3.46 16.71
C GLY A 296 -13.89 2.37 15.96
N ARG A 297 -13.43 1.14 16.12
CA ARG A 297 -14.07 -0.04 15.53
C ARG A 297 -15.16 -0.57 16.46
N SER A 298 -15.98 -1.45 15.90
CA SER A 298 -16.99 -2.19 16.64
C SER A 298 -16.99 -3.63 16.11
N TRP A 299 -18.14 -4.32 16.13
CA TRP A 299 -18.28 -5.66 15.57
C TRP A 299 -17.75 -5.81 14.12
N TYR A 300 -17.80 -4.75 13.31
CA TYR A 300 -17.28 -4.75 11.94
C TYR A 300 -15.85 -4.17 11.89
N PRO A 301 -14.82 -4.97 11.58
CA PRO A 301 -13.42 -4.58 11.75
C PRO A 301 -12.89 -3.70 10.59
N LEU A 302 -13.56 -3.66 9.44
CA LEU A 302 -13.07 -2.93 8.27
C LEU A 302 -13.39 -1.43 8.29
N MET A 303 -14.15 -0.92 9.26
CA MET A 303 -14.54 0.49 9.29
C MET A 303 -14.54 1.06 10.70
N PHE A 304 -14.25 2.35 10.78
CA PHE A 304 -14.46 3.11 12.00
C PHE A 304 -15.88 3.65 12.03
N GLN A 305 -16.50 3.63 13.20
CA GLN A 305 -17.70 4.42 13.47
C GLN A 305 -17.29 5.61 14.32
N THR A 306 -17.98 6.74 14.13
CA THR A 306 -17.65 8.00 14.82
C THR A 306 -18.90 8.63 15.40
N ALA A 307 -18.75 9.27 16.55
CA ALA A 307 -19.75 10.16 17.14
C ALA A 307 -19.11 11.54 17.37
N GLU A 308 -19.85 12.58 17.04
CA GLU A 308 -19.52 13.97 17.32
C GLU A 308 -20.43 14.46 18.44
N ILE A 309 -19.82 14.92 19.53
CA ILE A 309 -20.48 15.27 20.77
C ILE A 309 -20.25 16.75 21.05
N ASN A 310 -21.33 17.48 21.33
CA ASN A 310 -21.23 18.86 21.78
C ASN A 310 -20.53 18.90 23.14
N PRO A 311 -19.38 19.59 23.28
CA PRO A 311 -18.59 19.59 24.50
C PRO A 311 -19.29 20.26 25.68
N TYR A 312 -20.30 21.10 25.46
CA TYR A 312 -20.99 21.83 26.52
C TYR A 312 -22.25 21.11 26.99
N SER A 313 -23.07 20.58 26.07
CA SER A 313 -24.34 19.91 26.41
C SER A 313 -24.22 18.40 26.56
N GLY A 314 -23.20 17.77 25.95
CA GLY A 314 -23.10 16.31 25.83
C GLY A 314 -24.06 15.69 24.82
N GLU A 315 -24.77 16.50 24.04
CA GLU A 315 -25.64 15.99 22.98
C GLU A 315 -24.83 15.48 21.78
N ILE A 316 -25.32 14.42 21.14
CA ILE A 316 -24.71 13.88 19.93
C ILE A 316 -25.13 14.75 18.74
N ALA A 317 -24.22 15.59 18.27
CA ALA A 317 -24.42 16.47 17.13
C ALA A 317 -24.50 15.68 15.81
N ALA A 318 -23.65 14.66 15.66
CA ALA A 318 -23.65 13.77 14.51
C ALA A 318 -23.12 12.38 14.88
N SER A 319 -23.55 11.36 14.14
CA SER A 319 -22.94 10.02 14.18
C SER A 319 -22.74 9.51 12.77
N HIS A 320 -21.71 8.69 12.57
CA HIS A 320 -21.48 7.98 11.31
C HIS A 320 -21.36 6.48 11.55
N LEU A 321 -22.51 5.83 11.52
CA LEU A 321 -22.66 4.41 11.79
C LEU A 321 -22.50 3.58 10.51
N LEU A 322 -22.30 2.28 10.65
CA LEU A 322 -22.23 1.36 9.50
C LEU A 322 -23.52 1.41 8.65
N SER A 323 -24.67 1.59 9.30
CA SER A 323 -25.98 1.70 8.67
C SER A 323 -26.20 2.99 7.88
N ASP A 324 -25.45 4.04 8.20
CA ASP A 324 -25.65 5.37 7.61
C ASP A 324 -24.99 5.45 6.21
N ARG A 325 -24.06 4.53 5.93
CA ARG A 325 -23.29 4.49 4.69
C ARG A 325 -24.11 3.99 3.52
N ASN A 326 -23.99 4.68 2.39
CA ASN A 326 -24.48 4.14 1.14
C ASN A 326 -23.57 2.97 0.66
N LYS A 327 -24.05 2.17 -0.30
CA LYS A 327 -23.31 1.00 -0.80
C LYS A 327 -21.93 1.34 -1.37
N LEU A 328 -21.81 2.48 -2.05
CA LEU A 328 -20.55 2.90 -2.68
C LEU A 328 -19.53 3.32 -1.63
N GLU A 329 -19.95 4.10 -0.63
CA GLU A 329 -19.15 4.48 0.52
C GLU A 329 -18.71 3.28 1.35
N PHE A 330 -19.62 2.33 1.60
CA PHE A 330 -19.30 1.09 2.30
C PHE A 330 -18.21 0.29 1.56
N VAL A 331 -18.33 0.15 0.24
CA VAL A 331 -17.30 -0.48 -0.58
C VAL A 331 -15.99 0.32 -0.50
N THR A 332 -16.08 1.65 -0.60
CA THR A 332 -14.91 2.55 -0.60
C THR A 332 -14.10 2.47 0.69
N GLU A 333 -14.76 2.57 1.84
CA GLU A 333 -14.10 2.52 3.14
C GLU A 333 -13.51 1.15 3.45
N SER A 334 -14.09 0.06 2.90
CA SER A 334 -13.55 -1.29 3.04
C SER A 334 -12.21 -1.50 2.32
N MET A 335 -11.93 -0.71 1.28
CA MET A 335 -10.82 -1.00 0.35
C MET A 335 -9.45 -0.80 0.98
N ARG A 336 -9.30 0.24 1.82
CA ARG A 336 -8.01 0.51 2.48
C ARG A 336 -7.64 -0.59 3.48
N PRO A 337 -8.50 -0.98 4.43
CA PRO A 337 -8.16 -2.05 5.37
C PRO A 337 -7.97 -3.40 4.68
N LEU A 338 -8.73 -3.70 3.63
CA LEU A 338 -8.50 -4.91 2.82
C LEU A 338 -7.15 -4.90 2.09
N HIS A 339 -6.69 -3.73 1.64
CA HIS A 339 -5.38 -3.59 1.00
C HIS A 339 -4.23 -3.74 2.00
N THR A 340 -4.35 -3.12 3.18
CA THR A 340 -3.27 -3.03 4.18
C THR A 340 -3.27 -4.17 5.20
N GLY A 341 -4.39 -4.90 5.35
CA GLY A 341 -4.55 -5.94 6.37
C GLY A 341 -4.62 -5.38 7.80
N ASP A 342 -4.91 -4.10 7.99
CA ASP A 342 -4.85 -3.42 9.30
C ASP A 342 -6.12 -3.58 10.17
N PHE A 343 -6.96 -4.58 9.90
CA PHE A 343 -8.26 -4.77 10.53
C PHE A 343 -8.36 -5.93 11.54
N GLY A 344 -7.41 -6.87 11.55
CA GLY A 344 -7.46 -8.04 12.43
C GLY A 344 -6.20 -8.25 13.25
N GLY A 345 -5.55 -7.14 13.64
CA GLY A 345 -4.35 -7.16 14.47
C GLY A 345 -3.14 -7.80 13.77
N ILE A 346 -2.19 -8.27 14.59
CA ILE A 346 -0.91 -8.79 14.09
C ILE A 346 -1.05 -10.05 13.23
N TRP A 347 -1.98 -10.95 13.55
CA TRP A 347 -2.13 -12.20 12.82
C TRP A 347 -2.57 -11.98 11.38
N ILE A 348 -3.54 -11.10 11.14
CA ILE A 348 -3.95 -10.72 9.79
C ILE A 348 -2.81 -10.01 9.05
N LYS A 349 -2.07 -9.11 9.71
CA LYS A 349 -0.89 -8.49 9.10
C LYS A 349 0.18 -9.50 8.69
N LEU A 350 0.43 -10.53 9.50
CA LEU A 350 1.40 -11.59 9.16
C LEU A 350 0.95 -12.40 7.94
N ILE A 351 -0.35 -12.69 7.82
CA ILE A 351 -0.92 -13.30 6.61
C ILE A 351 -0.72 -12.38 5.41
N TRP A 352 -1.03 -11.09 5.53
CA TRP A 352 -0.82 -10.11 4.45
C TRP A 352 0.65 -9.98 4.06
N ALA A 353 1.57 -9.97 5.02
CA ALA A 353 3.00 -9.92 4.77
C ALA A 353 3.51 -11.19 4.06
N PHE A 354 3.05 -12.37 4.48
CA PHE A 354 3.38 -13.63 3.84
C PHE A 354 2.91 -13.67 2.38
N PHE A 355 1.65 -13.34 2.11
CA PHE A 355 1.13 -13.32 0.74
C PHE A 355 1.70 -12.15 -0.08
N GLY A 356 2.04 -11.02 0.54
CA GLY A 356 2.79 -9.93 -0.08
C GLY A 356 4.18 -10.36 -0.54
N LEU A 357 4.88 -11.16 0.29
CA LEU A 357 6.16 -11.75 -0.08
C LEU A 357 6.00 -12.77 -1.22
N LEU A 358 4.97 -13.63 -1.16
CA LEU A 358 4.68 -14.56 -2.26
C LEU A 358 4.39 -13.82 -3.56
N LEU A 359 3.60 -12.75 -3.53
CA LEU A 359 3.33 -11.91 -4.68
C LEU A 359 4.61 -11.26 -5.22
N SER A 360 5.47 -10.75 -4.34
CA SER A 360 6.79 -10.20 -4.72
C SER A 360 7.65 -11.26 -5.42
N MET A 361 7.68 -12.48 -4.89
CA MET A 361 8.40 -13.61 -5.50
C MET A 361 7.79 -14.06 -6.83
N MET A 362 6.47 -13.96 -6.99
CA MET A 362 5.80 -14.22 -8.27
C MET A 362 6.18 -13.21 -9.34
N VAL A 363 6.21 -11.92 -8.99
CA VAL A 363 6.63 -10.85 -9.89
C VAL A 363 8.10 -11.04 -10.28
N LEU A 364 8.97 -11.30 -9.29
CA LEU A 364 10.39 -11.58 -9.51
C LEU A 364 10.60 -12.79 -10.42
N SER A 365 9.93 -13.91 -10.15
CA SER A 365 10.04 -15.12 -10.97
C SER A 365 9.52 -14.90 -12.39
N GLY A 366 8.43 -14.13 -12.57
CA GLY A 366 7.93 -13.73 -13.88
C GLY A 366 8.96 -12.93 -14.68
N LEU A 367 9.58 -11.93 -14.03
CA LEU A 367 10.65 -11.12 -14.61
C LEU A 367 11.86 -11.97 -14.99
N LEU A 368 12.32 -12.88 -14.13
CA LEU A 368 13.45 -13.78 -14.42
C LEU A 368 13.17 -14.71 -15.61
N ILE A 369 11.96 -15.27 -15.68
CA ILE A 369 11.54 -16.15 -16.78
C ILE A 369 11.51 -15.36 -18.09
N TRP A 370 10.95 -14.15 -18.07
CA TRP A 370 10.90 -13.26 -19.24
C TRP A 370 12.31 -12.87 -19.70
N SER A 371 13.15 -12.34 -18.81
CA SER A 371 14.51 -11.91 -19.12
C SER A 371 15.34 -13.02 -19.73
N LYS A 372 15.26 -14.23 -19.18
CA LYS A 372 15.95 -15.40 -19.73
C LYS A 372 15.42 -15.79 -21.11
N ARG A 373 14.10 -15.72 -21.34
CA ARG A 373 13.51 -16.03 -22.65
C ARG A 373 13.92 -15.01 -23.70
N THR A 374 13.92 -13.72 -23.34
CA THR A 374 14.33 -12.63 -24.23
C THR A 374 15.81 -12.73 -24.57
N ALA A 375 16.69 -12.95 -23.58
CA ALA A 375 18.12 -13.13 -23.83
C ALA A 375 18.41 -14.31 -24.78
N LEU A 376 17.74 -15.46 -24.59
CA LEU A 376 17.87 -16.61 -25.49
C LEU A 376 17.35 -16.30 -26.90
N ALA A 377 16.25 -15.56 -27.03
CA ALA A 377 15.72 -15.16 -28.33
C ALA A 377 16.68 -14.22 -29.06
N THR A 378 17.25 -13.23 -28.36
CA THR A 378 18.25 -12.30 -28.91
C THR A 378 19.52 -13.03 -29.32
N LEU A 379 20.06 -13.92 -28.48
CA LEU A 379 21.24 -14.73 -28.83
C LEU A 379 21.00 -15.60 -30.07
N ASN A 380 19.81 -16.19 -30.20
CA ASN A 380 19.46 -16.98 -31.38
C ASN A 380 19.28 -16.12 -32.63
N ALA A 381 18.76 -14.89 -32.50
CA ALA A 381 18.66 -13.94 -33.60
C ALA A 381 20.05 -13.50 -34.08
N LEU A 382 20.95 -13.14 -33.17
CA LEU A 382 22.35 -12.78 -33.49
C LEU A 382 23.11 -13.94 -34.15
N LYS A 383 22.94 -15.17 -33.66
CA LYS A 383 23.52 -16.38 -34.29
C LYS A 383 22.94 -16.67 -35.67
N ARG A 384 21.69 -16.26 -35.93
CA ARG A 384 21.04 -16.43 -37.24
C ARG A 384 21.57 -15.39 -38.21
N GLU A 385 21.69 -14.12 -37.79
CA GLU A 385 22.32 -13.05 -38.58
C GLU A 385 23.77 -13.39 -38.92
N SER A 386 24.56 -13.86 -37.95
CA SER A 386 25.97 -14.26 -38.18
C SER A 386 26.12 -15.44 -39.15
N ARG A 387 25.09 -16.28 -39.29
CA ARG A 387 25.05 -17.40 -40.26
C ARG A 387 24.62 -16.95 -41.66
N THR A 388 23.93 -15.82 -41.78
CA THR A 388 23.41 -15.29 -43.06
C THR A 388 24.30 -14.23 -43.71
N SER A 389 25.34 -13.72 -43.04
CA SER A 389 26.42 -12.98 -43.71
C SER A 389 27.40 -13.96 -44.34
N PRO A 390 27.46 -14.10 -45.69
CA PRO A 390 28.52 -14.85 -46.33
C PRO A 390 29.83 -14.09 -46.10
N ALA A 391 30.88 -14.79 -45.67
CA ALA A 391 32.23 -14.27 -45.81
C ALA A 391 32.43 -13.91 -47.29
N THR A 392 32.69 -12.64 -47.58
CA THR A 392 33.06 -12.17 -48.92
C THR A 392 34.30 -12.95 -49.34
N PHE A 393 34.10 -13.97 -50.17
CA PHE A 393 35.16 -14.81 -50.68
C PHE A 393 35.88 -14.00 -51.76
N THR A 394 37.01 -13.40 -51.43
CA THR A 394 37.89 -12.78 -52.42
C THR A 394 38.55 -13.92 -53.22
N PRO A 395 38.33 -14.06 -54.53
CA PRO A 395 39.00 -15.11 -55.30
C PRO A 395 40.48 -14.76 -55.43
N ALA A 396 41.36 -15.67 -55.05
CA ALA A 396 42.78 -15.59 -55.33
C ALA A 396 43.00 -15.67 -56.85
N SER A 397 43.63 -14.65 -57.41
CA SER A 397 44.07 -14.63 -58.81
C SER A 397 45.19 -15.64 -59.04
N THR A 398 44.99 -16.55 -60.00
CA THR A 398 45.99 -17.48 -60.53
C THR A 398 47.14 -16.76 -61.22
N PRO A 399 48.39 -17.29 -61.16
CA PRO A 399 49.54 -16.71 -61.86
C PRO A 399 49.58 -17.21 -63.31
N ASP A 400 49.66 -16.28 -64.26
CA ASP A 400 49.84 -16.56 -65.68
C ASP A 400 51.34 -16.60 -66.02
N THR A 401 51.80 -17.74 -66.50
CA THR A 401 53.15 -17.93 -67.06
C THR A 401 53.06 -17.89 -68.58
N THR A 402 53.66 -16.89 -69.24
CA THR A 402 54.55 -17.10 -70.40
C THR A 402 55.23 -15.81 -70.93
N ARG A 403 56.56 -15.90 -71.03
CA ARG A 403 57.52 -15.29 -71.99
C ARG A 403 57.92 -13.79 -71.91
N SER A 404 59.19 -13.64 -71.49
CA SER A 404 60.22 -12.61 -71.77
C SER A 404 60.44 -12.23 -73.26
N PRO A 405 61.35 -11.28 -73.63
CA PRO A 405 62.03 -10.22 -72.86
C PRO A 405 62.06 -8.85 -73.58
N LEU A 406 62.47 -7.77 -72.88
CA LEU A 406 63.62 -6.86 -73.20
C LEU A 406 63.39 -5.43 -72.65
N ALA A 407 64.39 -4.92 -71.92
CA ALA A 407 64.94 -3.54 -71.90
C ALA A 407 63.95 -2.34 -71.82
N THR A 408 64.08 -1.30 -70.97
CA THR A 408 65.23 -0.66 -70.32
C THR A 408 64.72 0.49 -69.43
N ARG A 409 65.46 0.77 -68.34
CA ARG A 409 65.70 2.08 -67.66
C ARG A 409 64.54 2.86 -66.98
N THR A 410 64.51 2.76 -65.65
CA THR A 410 64.74 3.81 -64.59
C THR A 410 64.64 5.32 -64.94
N PRO A 411 64.48 6.20 -63.93
CA PRO A 411 63.47 6.30 -62.84
C PRO A 411 63.01 7.79 -62.69
N GLU A 412 62.65 8.24 -61.47
CA GLU A 412 62.28 9.62 -61.05
C GLU A 412 60.79 9.99 -61.21
N ASN A 413 60.17 10.78 -60.34
CA ASN A 413 60.42 11.24 -58.97
C ASN A 413 59.09 11.84 -58.49
N SER A 414 58.91 11.89 -57.18
CA SER A 414 58.20 12.92 -56.39
C SER A 414 56.92 13.57 -56.96
N LEU A 415 55.79 13.38 -56.27
CA LEU A 415 55.29 14.28 -55.22
C LEU A 415 54.09 13.67 -54.51
#